data_AF-A0A672ZUX8-F1
#
_entry.id   AF-A0A672ZUX8-F1
#
_cell.length_a   1.000
_cell.length_b   1.000
_cell.length_c   1.000
_cell.angle_alpha   90.00
_cell.angle_beta   90.00
_cell.angle_gamma   90.00
#
_symmetry.space_group_name_H-M   'P 1'
#
loop_
_entity.id
_entity.type
_entity.pdbx_description
1 polymer ?
#
loop_
_entity_poly.entity_id
_entity_poly.type
_entity_poly.pdbx_seq_one_letter_code
_entity_poly.pdbx_strand_id
1 'polypeptide(L)'
;MHYRTFESETGNIKDSLLFLLDYLYSLYRFGCLGLLWVNVDFLSLTASPPRFVSVEELMETAKGVTNMALAHEIMVNQAFQVKPAELPEGSLERRVKEIMHKAFWGCLEAQLKEDPPSYSHAIKLLAEIKEALLSFLLPGHGRLRSRIEEVLDLPLIQQQAENGALDIGSLSQFIVGVMGSLCAPCRDEDINKLKEITDIVPLLKAIFSVLDLMKMDMANFALSSIRPHLMQQSVEYERNKFQEFLEKQPSKEMSYFFVH
;
A
#
# COMPACT_ATOMS: atom_id res chain seq x y z
N MET A 1 9.31 -11.69 -14.11
CA MET A 1 8.24 -11.89 -13.12
C MET A 1 7.00 -12.43 -13.84
N HIS A 2 6.71 -13.73 -13.74
CA HIS A 2 5.42 -14.28 -14.20
C HIS A 2 4.45 -14.12 -13.03
N TYR A 3 3.72 -13.01 -12.99
CA TYR A 3 2.59 -12.89 -12.08
C TYR A 3 1.56 -13.94 -12.52
N ARG A 4 1.48 -15.04 -11.78
CA ARG A 4 0.43 -16.03 -11.99
C ARG A 4 -0.89 -15.39 -11.56
N THR A 5 -1.94 -15.65 -12.32
CA THR A 5 -3.31 -15.17 -12.10
C THR A 5 -3.72 -15.34 -10.63
N PHE A 6 -4.27 -14.26 -10.05
CA PHE A 6 -4.98 -14.31 -8.78
C PHE A 6 -6.22 -15.19 -8.98
N GLU A 7 -6.13 -16.47 -8.66
CA GLU A 7 -7.28 -17.38 -8.67
C GLU A 7 -8.05 -17.22 -7.35
N SER A 8 -9.23 -16.61 -7.40
CA SER A 8 -10.15 -16.68 -6.26
C SER A 8 -10.74 -18.09 -6.21
N GLU A 9 -10.51 -18.82 -5.11
CA GLU A 9 -11.05 -20.17 -4.91
C GLU A 9 -12.58 -20.18 -4.73
N THR A 10 -13.20 -19.02 -4.58
CA THR A 10 -14.66 -18.89 -4.47
C THR A 10 -15.20 -17.90 -5.51
N GLY A 11 -16.14 -18.38 -6.31
CA GLY A 11 -16.74 -17.63 -7.42
C GLY A 11 -17.76 -16.57 -6.99
N ASN A 12 -17.46 -15.71 -5.99
CA ASN A 12 -18.33 -14.63 -5.55
C ASN A 12 -17.56 -13.30 -5.42
N ILE A 13 -18.13 -12.20 -5.94
CA ILE A 13 -17.62 -10.83 -5.83
C ILE A 13 -17.20 -10.47 -4.40
N LYS A 14 -17.97 -10.88 -3.39
CA LYS A 14 -17.64 -10.56 -1.99
C LYS A 14 -16.30 -11.14 -1.56
N ASP A 15 -16.01 -12.37 -1.95
CA ASP A 15 -14.76 -13.04 -1.56
C ASP A 15 -13.59 -12.51 -2.36
N SER A 16 -13.81 -12.17 -3.63
CA SER A 16 -12.85 -11.45 -4.46
C SER A 16 -12.47 -10.09 -3.84
N LEU A 17 -13.45 -9.29 -3.44
CA LEU A 17 -13.22 -7.99 -2.80
C LEU A 17 -12.59 -8.12 -1.41
N LEU A 18 -13.00 -9.11 -0.62
CA LEU A 18 -12.42 -9.37 0.70
C LEU A 18 -10.97 -9.82 0.60
N PHE A 19 -10.64 -10.64 -0.41
CA PHE A 19 -9.27 -11.04 -0.67
C PHE A 19 -8.40 -9.87 -1.14
N LEU A 20 -8.92 -9.02 -2.04
CA LEU A 20 -8.25 -7.78 -2.44
C LEU A 20 -8.01 -6.88 -1.22
N LEU A 21 -8.98 -6.78 -0.34
CA LEU A 21 -8.87 -6.06 0.92
C LEU A 21 -7.78 -6.61 1.83
N ASP A 22 -7.78 -7.91 2.08
CA ASP A 22 -6.80 -8.56 2.94
C ASP A 22 -5.39 -8.40 2.37
N TYR A 23 -5.27 -8.46 1.04
CA TYR A 23 -4.02 -8.20 0.33
C TYR A 23 -3.55 -6.75 0.49
N LEU A 24 -4.43 -5.77 0.26
CA LEU A 24 -4.10 -4.36 0.43
C LEU A 24 -3.84 -4.02 1.90
N TYR A 25 -4.62 -4.57 2.82
CA TYR A 25 -4.37 -4.44 4.25
C TYR A 25 -2.98 -4.99 4.56
N SER A 26 -2.62 -6.19 4.11
CA SER A 26 -1.26 -6.73 4.28
C SER A 26 -0.17 -5.82 3.70
N LEU A 27 -0.41 -5.23 2.52
CA LEU A 27 0.52 -4.34 1.82
C LEU A 27 0.76 -3.01 2.58
N TYR A 28 -0.25 -2.53 3.31
CA TYR A 28 -0.26 -1.22 3.97
C TYR A 28 -0.35 -1.28 5.51
N ARG A 29 -0.42 -2.48 6.12
CA ARG A 29 -0.51 -2.70 7.58
C ARG A 29 0.75 -2.30 8.34
N PHE A 30 1.90 -2.27 7.66
CA PHE A 30 3.18 -1.91 8.26
C PHE A 30 3.97 -0.95 7.34
N GLY A 31 4.13 0.28 7.81
CA GLY A 31 5.04 1.29 7.26
C GLY A 31 5.18 2.41 8.28
N CYS A 32 6.39 2.70 8.75
CA CYS A 32 6.63 3.69 9.80
C CYS A 32 6.80 5.09 9.21
N LEU A 33 5.75 5.48 8.51
CA LEU A 33 5.12 6.76 8.76
C LEU A 33 3.94 6.57 9.73
N GLY A 34 4.10 5.73 10.75
CA GLY A 34 3.09 5.45 11.78
C GLY A 34 2.77 6.65 12.69
N LEU A 35 3.46 7.79 12.53
CA LEU A 35 3.09 9.09 13.09
C LEU A 35 2.42 10.03 12.07
N LEU A 36 2.14 9.52 10.88
CA LEU A 36 1.58 10.23 9.74
C LEU A 36 0.19 9.72 9.35
N TRP A 37 -0.27 8.68 10.04
CA TRP A 37 -1.66 8.26 10.12
C TRP A 37 -2.28 8.85 11.39
N VAL A 38 -2.27 10.18 11.49
CA VAL A 38 -3.17 10.84 12.43
C VAL A 38 -4.58 10.59 11.89
N ASN A 39 -5.37 9.83 12.64
CA ASN A 39 -6.83 9.79 12.53
C ASN A 39 -7.37 11.19 12.28
N VAL A 40 -8.04 11.39 11.14
CA VAL A 40 -8.99 12.49 11.00
C VAL A 40 -10.23 11.92 10.34
N ASP A 41 -11.16 11.46 11.18
CA ASP A 41 -12.57 11.38 10.84
C ASP A 41 -13.03 12.74 10.29
N PHE A 42 -13.42 12.82 9.01
CA PHE A 42 -14.55 13.68 8.62
C PHE A 42 -15.09 13.40 7.21
N LEU A 43 -16.39 13.09 7.17
CA LEU A 43 -17.24 13.04 5.99
C LEU A 43 -17.08 14.27 5.08
N SER A 44 -16.94 14.07 3.77
CA SER A 44 -17.66 14.92 2.81
C SER A 44 -17.96 14.19 1.48
N LEU A 45 -19.25 13.92 1.29
CA LEU A 45 -19.86 13.57 0.01
C LEU A 45 -19.87 14.79 -0.90
N THR A 46 -19.33 14.68 -2.11
CA THR A 46 -19.82 15.40 -3.30
C THR A 46 -19.56 14.56 -4.55
N ALA A 47 -20.35 14.73 -5.60
CA ALA A 47 -20.39 13.89 -6.81
C ALA A 47 -19.28 14.21 -7.85
N SER A 48 -19.06 13.23 -8.74
CA SER A 48 -18.22 13.09 -9.96
C SER A 48 -17.61 14.34 -10.63
N PRO A 49 -16.38 14.29 -11.19
CA PRO A 49 -15.97 13.47 -12.37
C PRO A 49 -14.71 12.59 -12.07
N PRO A 50 -13.97 11.95 -13.02
CA PRO A 50 -13.24 10.69 -12.78
C PRO A 50 -12.33 10.80 -11.55
N ARG A 51 -12.61 9.99 -10.53
CA ARG A 51 -11.96 10.11 -9.22
C ARG A 51 -10.76 9.20 -9.17
N PHE A 52 -9.61 9.81 -8.90
CA PHE A 52 -8.47 9.08 -8.38
C PHE A 52 -8.73 8.84 -6.90
N VAL A 53 -8.55 7.59 -6.48
CA VAL A 53 -8.93 7.13 -5.15
C VAL A 53 -7.67 6.63 -4.46
N SER A 54 -7.49 7.05 -3.22
CA SER A 54 -6.35 6.63 -2.41
C SER A 54 -6.56 5.20 -1.89
N VAL A 55 -5.50 4.57 -1.41
CA VAL A 55 -5.56 3.21 -0.84
C VAL A 55 -6.52 3.19 0.35
N GLU A 56 -6.51 4.25 1.15
CA GLU A 56 -7.33 4.42 2.36
C GLU A 56 -8.82 4.38 2.05
N GLU A 57 -9.23 5.19 1.06
CA GLU A 57 -10.62 5.23 0.60
C GLU A 57 -11.05 3.88 -0.01
N LEU A 58 -10.12 3.16 -0.65
CA LEU A 58 -10.36 1.81 -1.16
C LEU A 58 -10.50 0.77 -0.03
N MET A 59 -9.75 0.92 1.06
CA MET A 59 -9.84 0.06 2.25
C MET A 59 -11.11 0.31 3.07
N GLU A 60 -11.54 1.56 3.22
CA GLU A 60 -12.80 1.90 3.88
C GLU A 60 -14.02 1.40 3.09
N THR A 61 -13.97 1.50 1.76
CA THR A 61 -15.06 1.08 0.87
C THR A 61 -15.35 -0.43 0.92
N ALA A 62 -14.37 -1.24 1.27
CA ALA A 62 -14.59 -2.68 1.31
C ALA A 62 -14.85 -3.21 2.74
N LYS A 63 -14.62 -2.41 3.79
CA LYS A 63 -15.06 -2.70 5.18
C LYS A 63 -16.58 -2.55 5.38
N GLY A 64 -17.25 -1.80 4.51
CA GLY A 64 -18.70 -1.64 4.52
C GLY A 64 -19.17 -1.26 3.13
N VAL A 65 -20.35 -1.75 2.73
CA VAL A 65 -21.02 -1.61 1.42
C VAL A 65 -21.35 -0.14 1.05
N THR A 66 -20.38 0.78 1.14
CA THR A 66 -20.63 2.23 1.22
C THR A 66 -19.90 3.05 0.17
N ASN A 67 -19.49 2.44 -0.94
CA ASN A 67 -19.32 3.23 -2.15
C ASN A 67 -19.60 2.39 -3.40
N MET A 68 -20.89 2.15 -3.66
CA MET A 68 -21.36 1.53 -4.92
C MET A 68 -20.81 2.28 -6.14
N ALA A 69 -20.65 3.61 -6.02
CA ALA A 69 -20.00 4.44 -7.02
C ALA A 69 -18.55 4.04 -7.27
N LEU A 70 -17.77 3.73 -6.22
CA LEU A 70 -16.37 3.31 -6.38
C LEU A 70 -16.24 1.88 -6.91
N ALA A 71 -17.06 0.94 -6.43
CA ALA A 71 -17.08 -0.42 -6.98
C ALA A 71 -17.47 -0.41 -8.47
N HIS A 72 -18.47 0.39 -8.83
CA HIS A 72 -18.85 0.64 -10.22
C HIS A 72 -17.73 1.36 -11.00
N GLU A 73 -17.05 2.33 -10.41
CA GLU A 73 -15.93 3.05 -11.04
C GLU A 73 -14.72 2.13 -11.31
N ILE A 74 -14.31 1.29 -10.34
CA ILE A 74 -13.26 0.28 -10.51
C ILE A 74 -13.58 -0.69 -11.66
N MET A 75 -14.87 -0.99 -11.83
CA MET A 75 -15.39 -1.97 -12.78
C MET A 75 -15.60 -1.42 -14.18
N VAL A 76 -16.12 -0.18 -14.29
CA VAL A 76 -16.47 0.46 -15.56
C VAL A 76 -15.28 1.26 -16.12
N ASN A 77 -14.50 1.91 -15.25
CA ASN A 77 -13.33 2.65 -15.67
C ASN A 77 -12.12 1.72 -15.78
N GLN A 78 -11.86 1.23 -17.00
CA GLN A 78 -10.68 0.38 -17.28
C GLN A 78 -9.34 1.09 -16.99
N ALA A 79 -9.33 2.43 -16.95
CA ALA A 79 -8.16 3.24 -16.62
C ALA A 79 -8.05 3.56 -15.11
N PHE A 80 -8.94 3.02 -14.26
CA PHE A 80 -8.86 3.22 -12.82
C PHE A 80 -7.52 2.71 -12.28
N GLN A 81 -6.82 3.58 -11.55
CA GLN A 81 -5.56 3.31 -10.89
C GLN A 81 -5.56 3.96 -9.51
N VAL A 82 -5.00 3.24 -8.54
CA VAL A 82 -4.64 3.77 -7.24
C VAL A 82 -3.47 4.72 -7.43
N LYS A 83 -3.62 5.92 -6.89
CA LYS A 83 -2.59 6.96 -6.89
C LYS A 83 -2.15 7.28 -5.46
N PRO A 84 -0.97 7.89 -5.28
CA PRO A 84 -0.58 8.40 -3.98
C PRO A 84 -1.61 9.43 -3.51
N ALA A 85 -1.93 9.43 -2.21
CA ALA A 85 -2.72 10.49 -1.62
C ALA A 85 -1.95 11.82 -1.70
N GLU A 86 -2.42 12.74 -2.53
CA GLU A 86 -1.86 14.09 -2.63
C GLU A 86 -2.51 14.99 -1.59
N LEU A 87 -1.74 15.39 -0.58
CA LEU A 87 -2.20 16.39 0.40
C LEU A 87 -2.28 17.76 -0.29
N PRO A 88 -3.38 18.53 -0.09
CA PRO A 88 -3.55 19.84 -0.71
C PRO A 88 -2.35 20.76 -0.45
N GLU A 89 -1.96 21.53 -1.47
CA GLU A 89 -0.87 22.48 -1.34
C GLU A 89 -1.16 23.50 -0.22
N GLY A 90 -0.18 23.72 0.66
CA GLY A 90 -0.31 24.63 1.79
C GLY A 90 -1.14 24.11 2.98
N SER A 91 -1.63 22.86 2.94
CA SER A 91 -2.36 22.26 4.06
C SER A 91 -1.47 22.14 5.31
N LEU A 92 -2.09 22.21 6.49
CA LEU A 92 -1.39 22.00 7.75
C LEU A 92 -0.80 20.58 7.82
N GLU A 93 -1.58 19.59 7.38
CA GLU A 93 -1.17 18.18 7.33
C GLU A 93 0.10 17.98 6.50
N ARG A 94 0.18 18.62 5.32
CA ARG A 94 1.37 18.55 4.46
C ARG A 94 2.59 19.16 5.14
N ARG A 95 2.43 20.33 5.77
CA ARG A 95 3.53 20.99 6.51
C ARG A 95 4.00 20.12 7.69
N VAL A 96 3.06 19.55 8.44
CA VAL A 96 3.37 18.65 9.56
C VAL A 96 4.13 17.42 9.05
N LYS A 97 3.64 16.78 7.97
CA LYS A 97 4.32 15.66 7.30
C LYS A 97 5.77 15.99 6.94
N GLU A 98 5.98 17.10 6.25
CA GLU A 98 7.31 17.53 5.79
C GLU A 98 8.26 17.81 6.96
N ILE A 99 7.77 18.47 8.02
CA ILE A 99 8.55 18.74 9.24
C ILE A 99 8.95 17.45 9.94
N MET A 100 8.01 16.51 10.10
CA MET A 100 8.27 15.22 10.77
C MET A 100 9.26 14.37 9.98
N HIS A 101 9.10 14.27 8.66
CA HIS A 101 10.06 13.58 7.80
C HIS A 101 11.45 14.18 7.94
N LYS A 102 11.54 15.52 7.85
CA LYS A 102 12.83 16.22 7.95
C LYS A 102 13.48 15.97 9.32
N ALA A 103 12.71 16.05 10.40
CA ALA A 103 13.20 15.80 11.74
C ALA A 103 13.70 14.35 11.90
N PHE A 104 12.91 13.37 11.46
CA PHE A 104 13.27 11.95 11.53
C PHE A 104 14.60 11.66 10.82
N TRP A 105 14.72 12.10 9.56
CA TRP A 105 15.93 11.86 8.78
C TRP A 105 17.13 12.64 9.31
N GLY A 106 16.90 13.83 9.88
CA GLY A 106 17.95 14.59 10.57
C GLY A 106 18.44 13.86 11.84
N CYS A 107 17.54 13.25 12.61
CA CYS A 107 17.91 12.43 13.77
C CYS A 107 18.71 11.20 13.35
N LEU A 108 18.29 10.47 12.30
CA LEU A 108 19.06 9.33 11.79
C LEU A 108 20.46 9.75 11.35
N GLU A 109 20.57 10.86 10.62
CA GLU A 109 21.86 11.38 10.18
C GLU A 109 22.77 11.79 11.35
N ALA A 110 22.21 12.41 12.39
CA ALA A 110 22.95 12.74 13.61
C ALA A 110 23.45 11.48 14.32
N GLN A 111 22.60 10.47 14.48
CA GLN A 111 22.95 9.21 15.15
C GLN A 111 24.07 8.44 14.46
N LEU A 112 24.04 8.40 13.12
CA LEU A 112 25.09 7.73 12.35
C LEU A 112 26.43 8.48 12.35
N LYS A 113 26.43 9.77 12.74
CA LYS A 113 27.63 10.62 12.88
C LYS A 113 28.20 10.64 14.30
N GLU A 114 27.52 10.03 15.28
CA GLU A 114 28.03 9.87 16.64
C GLU A 114 29.29 8.98 16.66
N ASP A 115 30.08 9.08 17.73
CA ASP A 115 31.26 8.24 17.96
C ASP A 115 31.18 7.59 19.36
N PRO A 116 30.85 6.29 19.48
CA PRO A 116 30.51 5.38 18.38
C PRO A 116 29.11 5.65 17.77
N PRO A 117 28.85 5.25 16.51
CA PRO A 117 27.55 5.47 15.87
C PRO A 117 26.40 4.77 16.58
N SER A 118 25.25 5.44 16.66
CA SER A 118 23.99 4.86 17.15
C SER A 118 23.13 4.37 15.99
N TYR A 119 22.68 3.12 16.06
CA TYR A 119 21.90 2.48 14.99
C TYR A 119 20.40 2.35 15.29
N SER A 120 19.94 2.93 16.40
CA SER A 120 18.57 2.74 16.89
C SER A 120 17.47 3.07 15.88
N HIS A 121 17.61 4.16 15.11
CA HIS A 121 16.65 4.50 14.05
C HIS A 121 16.85 3.65 12.79
N ALA A 122 18.09 3.30 12.44
CA ALA A 122 18.36 2.45 11.28
C ALA A 122 17.74 1.06 11.43
N ILE A 123 17.79 0.48 12.63
CA ILE A 123 17.20 -0.84 12.92
C ILE A 123 15.67 -0.82 12.79
N LYS A 124 15.01 0.27 13.21
CA LYS A 124 13.57 0.44 12.99
C LYS A 124 13.23 0.49 11.51
N LEU A 125 13.99 1.24 10.71
CA LEU A 125 13.82 1.30 9.26
C LEU A 125 14.02 -0.08 8.61
N LEU A 126 15.03 -0.84 9.03
CA LEU A 126 15.25 -2.21 8.56
C LEU A 126 14.09 -3.15 8.89
N ALA A 127 13.48 -3.00 10.06
CA ALA A 127 12.29 -3.76 10.45
C ALA A 127 11.12 -3.49 9.51
N GLU A 128 10.88 -2.23 9.16
CA GLU A 128 9.81 -1.86 8.23
C GLU A 128 10.08 -2.34 6.81
N ILE A 129 11.33 -2.22 6.35
CA ILE A 129 11.72 -2.73 5.05
C ILE A 129 11.50 -4.24 5.00
N LYS A 130 11.87 -4.98 6.05
CA LYS A 130 11.59 -6.41 6.16
C LYS A 130 10.10 -6.70 5.99
N GLU A 131 9.24 -6.03 6.76
CA GLU A 131 7.79 -6.23 6.66
C GLU A 131 7.23 -5.87 5.27
N ALA A 132 7.71 -4.78 4.66
CA ALA A 132 7.32 -4.39 3.31
C ALA A 132 7.76 -5.43 2.26
N LEU A 133 8.97 -5.96 2.36
CA LEU A 133 9.44 -7.00 1.45
C LEU A 133 8.64 -8.29 1.61
N LEU A 134 8.32 -8.67 2.86
CA LEU A 134 7.50 -9.85 3.16
C LEU A 134 6.05 -9.70 2.66
N SER A 135 5.49 -8.50 2.68
CA SER A 135 4.11 -8.26 2.20
C SER A 135 3.96 -8.38 0.68
N PHE A 136 5.04 -8.23 -0.09
CA PHE A 136 5.05 -8.52 -1.53
C PHE A 136 5.08 -10.02 -1.87
N LEU A 137 5.35 -10.89 -0.90
CA LEU A 137 5.52 -12.31 -1.16
C LEU A 137 4.20 -13.05 -1.24
N LEU A 138 3.99 -13.76 -2.36
CA LEU A 138 2.93 -14.74 -2.49
C LEU A 138 3.27 -16.02 -1.72
N PRO A 139 2.27 -16.86 -1.36
CA PRO A 139 2.49 -18.12 -0.62
C PRO A 139 3.54 -19.05 -1.23
N GLY A 140 3.72 -19.02 -2.56
CA GLY A 140 4.74 -19.82 -3.26
C GLY A 140 6.19 -19.36 -3.09
N HIS A 141 6.44 -18.20 -2.48
CA HIS A 141 7.79 -17.62 -2.33
C HIS A 141 8.53 -18.07 -1.05
N GLY A 142 8.29 -19.30 -0.57
CA GLY A 142 8.83 -19.80 0.70
C GLY A 142 10.36 -19.66 0.84
N ARG A 143 11.13 -19.98 -0.22
CA ARG A 143 12.60 -19.84 -0.20
C ARG A 143 13.05 -18.40 -0.05
N LEU A 144 12.41 -17.45 -0.74
CA LEU A 144 12.76 -16.04 -0.67
C LEU A 144 12.36 -15.45 0.69
N ARG A 145 11.20 -15.86 1.22
CA ARG A 145 10.75 -15.52 2.58
C ARG A 145 11.80 -15.91 3.63
N SER A 146 12.22 -17.19 3.65
CA SER A 146 13.22 -17.65 4.61
C SER A 146 14.53 -16.87 4.49
N ARG A 147 14.97 -16.57 3.27
CA ARG A 147 16.17 -15.76 3.05
C ARG A 147 16.04 -14.33 3.58
N ILE A 148 14.89 -13.69 3.41
CA ILE A 148 14.63 -12.35 3.97
C ILE A 148 14.61 -12.40 5.50
N GLU A 149 13.96 -13.41 6.08
CA GLU A 149 13.88 -13.59 7.53
C GLU A 149 15.24 -13.83 8.17
N GLU A 150 16.11 -14.61 7.51
CA GLU A 150 17.47 -14.94 7.94
C GLU A 150 18.41 -13.73 7.85
N VAL A 151 18.41 -12.99 6.73
CA VAL A 151 19.33 -11.87 6.54
C VAL A 151 18.88 -10.63 7.32
N LEU A 152 17.56 -10.38 7.40
CA LEU A 152 16.98 -9.29 8.19
C LEU A 152 16.52 -9.79 9.56
N ASP A 153 17.37 -10.54 10.26
CA ASP A 153 17.15 -10.94 11.65
C ASP A 153 17.42 -9.74 12.58
N LEU A 154 16.34 -9.12 13.10
CA LEU A 154 16.44 -7.91 13.92
C LEU A 154 17.18 -8.12 15.24
N PRO A 155 16.92 -9.20 16.01
CA PRO A 155 17.76 -9.55 17.16
C PRO A 155 19.26 -9.63 16.83
N LEU A 156 19.62 -10.31 15.73
CA LEU A 156 21.02 -10.43 15.33
C LEU A 156 21.61 -9.09 14.90
N ILE A 157 20.87 -8.30 14.13
CA ILE A 157 21.27 -6.96 13.69
C ILE A 157 21.49 -6.03 14.89
N GLN A 158 20.61 -6.09 15.89
CA GLN A 158 20.74 -5.34 17.13
C GLN A 158 22.01 -5.75 17.88
N GLN A 159 22.29 -7.05 18.00
CA GLN A 159 23.52 -7.54 18.61
C GLN A 159 24.76 -7.07 17.84
N GLN A 160 24.74 -7.12 16.51
CA GLN A 160 25.84 -6.62 15.68
C GLN A 160 26.08 -5.12 15.87
N ALA A 161 25.02 -4.32 16.00
CA ALA A 161 25.12 -2.89 16.27
C ALA A 161 25.79 -2.60 17.61
N GLU A 162 25.37 -3.28 18.67
CA GLU A 162 25.92 -3.12 20.03
C GLU A 162 27.41 -3.49 20.13
N ASN A 163 27.87 -4.38 19.25
CA ASN A 163 29.26 -4.83 19.19
C ASN A 163 30.09 -4.12 18.10
N GLY A 164 29.53 -3.09 17.44
CA GLY A 164 30.23 -2.34 16.38
C GLY A 164 30.53 -3.15 15.11
N ALA A 165 29.79 -4.24 14.88
CA ALA A 165 29.98 -5.17 13.77
C ALA A 165 28.89 -5.05 12.68
N LEU A 166 27.92 -4.14 12.84
CA LEU A 166 26.83 -3.97 11.89
C LEU A 166 27.32 -3.36 10.57
N ASP A 167 27.03 -4.03 9.46
CA ASP A 167 27.28 -3.54 8.11
C ASP A 167 25.95 -3.21 7.39
N ILE A 168 25.55 -1.94 7.48
CA ILE A 168 24.34 -1.43 6.80
C ILE A 168 24.50 -1.46 5.27
N GLY A 169 25.72 -1.33 4.76
CA GLY A 169 25.98 -1.35 3.31
C GLY A 169 25.59 -2.71 2.71
N SER A 170 26.09 -3.79 3.32
CA SER A 170 25.75 -5.16 2.90
C SER A 170 24.25 -5.46 3.03
N LEU A 171 23.61 -5.04 4.12
CA LEU A 171 22.15 -5.18 4.29
C LEU A 171 21.37 -4.43 3.22
N SER A 172 21.79 -3.20 2.90
CA SER A 172 21.13 -2.37 1.89
C SER A 172 21.27 -2.96 0.49
N GLN A 173 22.44 -3.53 0.15
CA GLN A 173 22.64 -4.23 -1.12
C GLN A 173 21.74 -5.47 -1.22
N PHE A 174 21.60 -6.24 -0.14
CA PHE A 174 20.67 -7.36 -0.09
C PHE A 174 19.23 -6.89 -0.32
N ILE A 175 18.78 -5.84 0.38
CA ILE A 175 17.45 -5.25 0.24
C ILE A 175 17.19 -4.83 -1.21
N VAL A 176 18.09 -4.06 -1.83
CA VAL A 176 17.97 -3.61 -3.22
C VAL A 176 17.93 -4.80 -4.19
N GLY A 177 18.71 -5.85 -3.92
CA GLY A 177 18.67 -7.09 -4.70
C GLY A 177 17.32 -7.81 -4.60
N VAL A 178 16.74 -7.89 -3.41
CA VAL A 178 15.39 -8.46 -3.21
C VAL A 178 14.34 -7.60 -3.92
N MET A 179 14.39 -6.27 -3.76
CA MET A 179 13.49 -5.34 -4.44
C MET A 179 13.54 -5.54 -5.96
N GLY A 180 14.74 -5.62 -6.55
CA GLY A 180 14.91 -5.87 -7.98
C GLY A 180 14.35 -7.21 -8.46
N SER A 181 14.25 -8.22 -7.58
CA SER A 181 13.61 -9.49 -7.91
C SER A 181 12.08 -9.47 -7.81
N LEU A 182 11.53 -8.50 -7.08
CA LEU A 182 10.11 -8.36 -6.77
C LEU A 182 9.42 -7.21 -7.52
N CYS A 183 10.17 -6.29 -8.13
CA CYS A 183 9.59 -5.14 -8.81
C CYS A 183 9.10 -5.49 -10.22
N ALA A 184 8.16 -4.69 -10.73
CA ALA A 184 7.78 -4.74 -12.12
C ALA A 184 8.91 -4.20 -13.01
N PRO A 185 9.01 -4.61 -14.30
CA PRO A 185 10.09 -4.17 -15.19
C PRO A 185 10.19 -2.64 -15.35
N CYS A 186 9.09 -1.91 -15.18
CA CYS A 186 9.10 -0.43 -15.21
C CYS A 186 9.92 0.21 -14.08
N ARG A 187 10.31 -0.55 -13.05
CA ARG A 187 11.10 -0.08 -11.90
C ARG A 187 12.57 -0.46 -11.99
N ASP A 188 13.00 -1.15 -13.04
CA ASP A 188 14.40 -1.58 -13.17
C ASP A 188 15.38 -0.37 -13.15
N GLU A 189 14.98 0.76 -13.74
CA GLU A 189 15.74 2.01 -13.67
C GLU A 189 15.83 2.58 -12.25
N ASP A 190 14.73 2.54 -11.51
CA ASP A 190 14.69 3.01 -10.11
C ASP A 190 15.60 2.15 -9.23
N ILE A 191 15.57 0.83 -9.41
CA ILE A 191 16.46 -0.11 -8.72
C ILE A 191 17.93 0.12 -9.06
N ASN A 192 18.24 0.46 -10.32
CA ASN A 192 19.61 0.77 -10.71
C ASN A 192 20.11 2.07 -10.07
N LYS A 193 19.28 3.11 -9.99
CA LYS A 193 19.61 4.35 -9.26
C LYS A 193 19.90 4.08 -7.79
N LEU A 194 19.19 3.15 -7.14
CA LEU A 194 19.48 2.77 -5.74
C LEU A 194 20.90 2.23 -5.56
N LYS A 195 21.44 1.49 -6.54
CA LYS A 195 22.79 0.91 -6.49
C LYS A 195 23.89 1.97 -6.59
N GLU A 196 23.57 3.15 -7.12
CA GLU A 196 24.53 4.25 -7.29
C GLU A 196 24.68 5.10 -6.03
N ILE A 197 23.75 5.00 -5.08
CA ILE A 197 23.76 5.79 -3.85
C ILE A 197 24.70 5.14 -2.82
N THR A 198 25.77 5.85 -2.46
CA THR A 198 26.77 5.39 -1.49
C THR A 198 26.40 5.73 -0.04
N ASP A 199 25.77 6.88 0.17
CA ASP A 199 25.45 7.37 1.51
C ASP A 199 24.22 6.66 2.09
N ILE A 200 24.33 6.17 3.33
CA ILE A 200 23.31 5.34 3.99
C ILE A 200 21.96 6.06 4.09
N VAL A 201 21.93 7.30 4.55
CA VAL A 201 20.66 8.03 4.78
C VAL A 201 19.94 8.34 3.45
N PRO A 202 20.60 8.89 2.42
CA PRO A 202 20.01 9.01 1.09
C PRO A 202 19.55 7.67 0.49
N LEU A 203 20.31 6.60 0.69
CA LEU A 203 19.96 5.28 0.18
C LEU A 203 18.68 4.75 0.84
N LEU A 204 18.58 4.81 2.17
CA LEU A 204 17.37 4.39 2.89
C LEU A 204 16.15 5.23 2.47
N LYS A 205 16.29 6.55 2.34
CA LYS A 205 15.21 7.41 1.80
C LYS A 205 14.72 6.96 0.42
N ALA A 206 15.66 6.67 -0.47
CA ALA A 206 15.35 6.25 -1.83
C ALA A 206 14.71 4.85 -1.85
N ILE A 207 15.19 3.92 -1.01
CA ILE A 207 14.58 2.59 -0.82
C ILE A 207 13.10 2.73 -0.44
N PHE A 208 12.77 3.52 0.59
CA PHE A 208 11.37 3.73 0.98
C PHE A 208 10.53 4.33 -0.15
N SER A 209 11.09 5.30 -0.88
CA SER A 209 10.39 5.92 -2.02
C SER A 209 10.05 4.88 -3.09
N VAL A 210 10.99 3.97 -3.40
CA VAL A 210 10.76 2.90 -4.38
C VAL A 210 9.82 1.81 -3.83
N LEU A 211 9.90 1.49 -2.54
CA LEU A 211 8.96 0.55 -1.89
C LEU A 211 7.51 1.07 -1.97
N ASP A 212 7.27 2.37 -1.75
CA ASP A 212 5.93 2.96 -1.89
C ASP A 212 5.40 2.86 -3.33
N LEU A 213 6.28 3.08 -4.32
CA LEU A 213 5.96 2.88 -5.73
C LEU A 213 5.64 1.41 -6.03
N MET A 214 6.43 0.47 -5.52
CA MET A 214 6.19 -0.97 -5.66
C MET A 214 4.85 -1.38 -5.03
N LYS A 215 4.49 -0.84 -3.87
CA LYS A 215 3.17 -1.08 -3.25
C LYS A 215 2.04 -0.63 -4.17
N MET A 216 2.16 0.55 -4.77
CA MET A 216 1.15 1.01 -5.74
C MET A 216 1.10 0.14 -7.00
N ASP A 217 2.26 -0.28 -7.52
CA ASP A 217 2.32 -1.19 -8.67
C ASP A 217 1.59 -2.51 -8.34
N MET A 218 1.79 -3.04 -7.13
CA MET A 218 1.13 -4.26 -6.65
C MET A 218 -0.38 -4.08 -6.46
N ALA A 219 -0.81 -2.97 -5.87
CA ALA A 219 -2.23 -2.65 -5.73
C ALA A 219 -2.93 -2.54 -7.10
N ASN A 220 -2.32 -1.82 -8.04
CA ASN A 220 -2.83 -1.67 -9.40
C ASN A 220 -2.85 -2.99 -10.18
N PHE A 221 -1.84 -3.84 -9.97
CA PHE A 221 -1.79 -5.17 -10.56
C PHE A 221 -2.90 -6.09 -9.99
N ALA A 222 -3.10 -6.10 -8.68
CA ALA A 222 -4.17 -6.86 -8.02
C ALA A 222 -5.56 -6.41 -8.51
N LEU A 223 -5.80 -5.11 -8.60
CA LEU A 223 -7.03 -4.54 -9.17
C LEU A 223 -7.25 -4.97 -10.62
N SER A 224 -6.21 -4.90 -11.45
CA SER A 224 -6.29 -5.31 -12.85
C SER A 224 -6.59 -6.81 -12.99
N SER A 225 -6.05 -7.63 -12.09
CA SER A 225 -6.24 -9.08 -12.09
C SER A 225 -7.65 -9.48 -11.68
N ILE A 226 -8.28 -8.75 -10.75
CA ILE A 226 -9.61 -9.08 -10.24
C ILE A 226 -10.75 -8.50 -11.09
N ARG A 227 -10.48 -7.43 -11.85
CA ARG A 227 -11.47 -6.72 -12.68
C ARG A 227 -12.28 -7.64 -13.60
N PRO A 228 -11.70 -8.64 -14.32
CA PRO A 228 -12.48 -9.55 -15.16
C PRO A 228 -13.55 -10.33 -14.38
N HIS A 229 -13.24 -10.76 -13.15
CA HIS A 229 -14.18 -11.47 -12.28
C HIS A 229 -15.30 -10.55 -11.79
N LEU A 230 -14.94 -9.31 -11.43
CA LEU A 230 -15.93 -8.28 -11.05
C LEU A 230 -16.89 -7.97 -12.21
N MET A 231 -16.38 -7.86 -13.45
CA MET A 231 -17.21 -7.58 -14.61
C MET A 231 -18.16 -8.71 -14.97
N GLN A 232 -17.78 -9.98 -14.77
CA GLN A 232 -18.66 -11.12 -15.07
C GLN A 232 -19.87 -11.19 -14.13
N GLN A 233 -19.71 -10.71 -12.91
CA GLN A 233 -20.71 -10.82 -11.85
C GLN A 233 -21.40 -9.47 -11.54
N SER A 234 -21.03 -8.42 -12.29
CA SER A 234 -21.44 -7.04 -12.09
C SER A 234 -22.95 -6.84 -12.14
N VAL A 235 -23.60 -7.41 -13.16
CA VAL A 235 -25.03 -7.25 -13.43
C VAL A 235 -25.85 -7.82 -12.27
N GLU A 236 -25.44 -8.97 -11.74
CA GLU A 236 -26.13 -9.64 -10.64
C GLU A 236 -25.90 -8.91 -9.32
N TYR A 237 -24.69 -8.40 -9.09
CA TYR A 237 -24.37 -7.58 -7.92
C TYR A 237 -25.12 -6.24 -7.91
N GLU A 238 -25.12 -5.52 -9.03
CA GLU A 238 -25.86 -4.27 -9.22
C GLU A 238 -27.36 -4.49 -9.01
N ARG A 239 -27.92 -5.55 -9.59
CA ARG A 239 -29.34 -5.90 -9.44
C ARG A 239 -29.71 -6.23 -7.99
N ASN A 240 -28.92 -7.06 -7.32
CA ASN A 240 -29.16 -7.44 -5.92
C ASN A 240 -29.04 -6.23 -4.97
N LYS A 241 -28.08 -5.34 -5.22
CA LYS A 241 -27.90 -4.12 -4.41
C LYS A 241 -28.97 -3.07 -4.68
N PHE A 242 -29.40 -2.90 -5.94
CA PHE A 242 -30.53 -2.04 -6.28
C PHE A 242 -31.81 -2.54 -5.62
N GLN A 243 -32.03 -3.85 -5.62
CA GLN A 243 -33.15 -4.48 -4.92
C GLN A 243 -33.10 -4.22 -3.40
N GLU A 244 -31.94 -4.42 -2.75
CA GLU A 244 -31.76 -4.07 -1.33
C GLU A 244 -32.01 -2.58 -1.04
N PHE A 245 -31.63 -1.69 -1.98
CA PHE A 245 -31.88 -0.25 -1.86
C PHE A 245 -33.38 0.07 -1.95
N LEU A 246 -34.08 -0.52 -2.91
CA LEU A 246 -35.53 -0.38 -3.06
C LEU A 246 -36.29 -0.90 -1.83
N GLU A 247 -35.86 -2.03 -1.26
CA GLU A 247 -36.48 -2.64 -0.07
C GLU A 247 -36.25 -1.83 1.22
N LYS A 248 -35.15 -1.08 1.28
CA LYS A 248 -34.83 -0.19 2.41
C LYS A 248 -35.49 1.19 2.31
N GLN A 249 -36.08 1.55 1.17
CA GLN A 249 -36.91 2.75 1.09
C GLN A 249 -38.29 2.46 1.69
N PRO A 250 -38.75 3.23 2.70
CA PRO A 250 -40.11 3.10 3.18
C PRO A 250 -41.05 3.48 2.04
N SER A 251 -42.05 2.63 1.79
CA SER A 251 -43.11 2.79 0.79
C SER A 251 -44.00 4.00 1.07
N LYS A 252 -43.49 5.21 0.82
CA LYS A 252 -44.29 6.45 0.79
C LYS A 252 -43.71 7.39 -0.26
N GLU A 253 -44.18 7.23 -1.49
CA GLU A 253 -44.61 8.28 -2.43
C GLU A 253 -44.67 7.70 -3.85
N MET A 254 -45.66 6.83 -4.08
CA MET A 254 -46.13 6.44 -5.42
C MET A 254 -47.66 6.60 -5.48
N SER A 255 -48.17 7.70 -4.92
CA SER A 255 -49.61 8.02 -4.93
C SER A 255 -49.94 9.43 -5.45
N TYR A 256 -49.01 10.16 -6.07
CA TYR A 256 -49.27 11.53 -6.55
C TYR A 256 -48.84 11.82 -8.00
N PHE A 257 -48.79 10.81 -8.87
CA PHE A 257 -48.61 11.06 -10.33
C PHE A 257 -49.59 10.27 -11.21
N PHE A 258 -50.82 10.07 -10.72
CA PHE A 258 -51.95 9.63 -11.55
C PHE A 258 -53.25 10.35 -11.17
N VAL A 259 -53.22 11.70 -11.17
CA VAL A 259 -54.44 12.52 -11.33
C VAL A 259 -54.08 13.76 -12.15
N HIS A 260 -54.03 13.60 -13.46
CA HIS A 260 -54.72 14.40 -14.49
C HIS A 260 -54.16 14.09 -15.87
#